data_AF-A0A830DBZ3-F1
#
_entry.id   AF-A0A830DBZ3-F1
#
_cell.length_a   1.000
_cell.length_b   1.000
_cell.length_c   1.000
_cell.angle_alpha   90.00
_cell.angle_beta   90.00
_cell.angle_gamma   90.00
#
_symmetry.space_group_name_H-M   'P 1'
#
loop_
_entity.id
_entity.type
_entity.pdbx_description
1 polymer ?
#
loop_
_entity_poly.entity_id
_entity_poly.type
_entity_poly.pdbx_seq_one_letter_code
_entity_poly.pdbx_strand_id
1 'polypeptide(L)'
;MLRDSPGFYSYAVLERLKGWPAFDIQEGRIVFKLQENKFHYMAMSDERQRIMPMPEDRTNGKVLDYPEAVLLTRPTNVQLKGEVDDKYLYSCDNKDNKVYGWVSKDPPLGFWMITPSNEFRTGGPFKQDLTSHVGPTVLSMFISTHYAGKDIALKFQTEDYWKKVFGPIYVFLNSNVSAKTNPTILWNDAKQRMQKEEVSWPYNFPLSGDFFKSNQRGANSHSD
;
A
#
# COMPACT_ATOMS: atom_id res chain seq x y z
N MET A 1 -7.89 -13.74 -11.49
CA MET A 1 -8.30 -14.20 -10.14
C MET A 1 -8.02 -15.69 -10.05
N LEU A 2 -7.50 -16.16 -8.93
CA LEU A 2 -7.32 -17.60 -8.70
C LEU A 2 -8.61 -18.17 -8.10
N ARG A 3 -8.95 -19.40 -8.49
CA ARG A 3 -10.08 -20.12 -7.89
C ARG A 3 -9.85 -20.27 -6.39
N ASP A 4 -10.92 -20.10 -5.61
CA ASP A 4 -10.94 -20.24 -4.14
C ASP A 4 -10.00 -19.29 -3.39
N SER A 5 -9.54 -18.21 -4.04
CA SER A 5 -8.78 -17.15 -3.38
C SER A 5 -9.72 -16.03 -2.92
N PRO A 6 -9.75 -15.68 -1.62
CA PRO A 6 -10.57 -14.60 -1.05
C PRO A 6 -9.98 -13.22 -1.38
N GLY A 7 -9.80 -12.93 -2.67
CA GLY A 7 -9.10 -11.74 -3.14
C GLY A 7 -8.57 -11.87 -4.56
N PHE A 8 -7.74 -10.92 -4.96
CA PHE A 8 -7.14 -10.91 -6.28
C PHE A 8 -5.73 -10.34 -6.27
N TYR A 9 -4.92 -10.81 -7.21
CA TYR A 9 -3.56 -10.32 -7.43
C TYR A 9 -3.58 -9.20 -8.46
N SER A 10 -2.70 -8.22 -8.28
CA SER A 10 -2.48 -7.15 -9.25
C SER A 10 -0.99 -6.90 -9.44
N TYR A 11 -0.60 -6.53 -10.65
CA TYR A 11 0.75 -6.10 -10.98
C TYR A 11 0.66 -5.11 -12.14
N ALA A 12 1.70 -4.32 -12.33
CA ALA A 12 1.83 -3.42 -13.47
C ALA A 12 3.07 -3.79 -14.27
N VAL A 13 2.96 -3.76 -15.59
CA VAL A 13 4.12 -3.83 -16.48
C VAL A 13 4.23 -2.46 -17.13
N LEU A 14 5.28 -1.72 -16.80
CA LEU A 14 5.56 -0.45 -17.45
C LEU A 14 6.61 -0.69 -18.51
N GLU A 15 6.33 -0.23 -19.73
CA GLU A 15 7.17 -0.38 -20.90
C GLU A 15 7.37 0.98 -21.57
N ARG A 16 8.62 1.31 -21.84
CA ARG A 16 9.06 2.47 -22.59
C ARG A 16 9.75 1.96 -23.86
N LEU A 17 9.20 2.34 -25.01
CA LEU A 17 9.76 1.95 -26.30
C LEU A 17 10.96 2.83 -26.66
N LYS A 18 11.84 2.28 -27.51
CA LYS A 18 13.00 2.99 -28.03
C LYS A 18 12.56 4.27 -28.77
N GLY A 19 13.27 5.37 -28.59
CA GLY A 19 12.99 6.66 -29.23
C GLY A 19 11.96 7.54 -28.52
N TRP A 20 11.43 7.13 -27.37
CA TRP A 20 10.59 8.00 -26.54
C TRP A 20 11.39 9.20 -26.01
N PRO A 21 10.74 10.36 -25.79
CA PRO A 21 11.43 11.53 -25.23
C PRO A 21 11.94 11.25 -23.81
N ALA A 22 12.78 12.16 -23.30
CA ALA A 22 13.22 12.12 -21.92
C ALA A 22 12.08 12.52 -20.97
N PHE A 23 11.89 11.76 -19.90
CA PHE A 23 10.95 12.06 -18.83
C PHE A 23 11.33 11.32 -17.55
N ASP A 24 10.77 11.78 -16.43
CA ASP A 24 10.94 11.12 -15.14
C ASP A 24 9.59 10.57 -14.65
N ILE A 25 9.60 9.36 -14.09
CA ILE A 25 8.49 8.86 -13.28
C ILE A 25 8.83 9.12 -11.82
N GLN A 26 8.20 10.16 -11.25
CA GLN A 26 8.39 10.54 -9.85
C GLN A 26 7.49 9.76 -8.90
N GLU A 27 6.33 9.31 -9.37
CA GLU A 27 5.35 8.56 -8.58
C GLU A 27 4.78 7.42 -9.44
N GLY A 28 4.70 6.23 -8.87
CA GLY A 28 4.09 5.06 -9.48
C GLY A 28 3.45 4.21 -8.40
N ARG A 29 2.15 3.97 -8.50
CA ARG A 29 1.37 3.27 -7.47
C ARG A 29 0.07 2.71 -7.99
N ILE A 30 -0.47 1.72 -7.30
CA ILE A 30 -1.87 1.31 -7.41
C ILE A 30 -2.64 1.90 -6.23
N VAL A 31 -3.83 2.45 -6.50
CA VAL A 31 -4.67 3.11 -5.50
C VAL A 31 -6.05 2.46 -5.49
N PHE A 32 -6.54 2.15 -4.30
CA PHE A 32 -7.93 1.76 -4.08
C PHE A 32 -8.61 2.82 -3.22
N LYS A 33 -9.64 3.45 -3.77
CA LYS A 33 -10.56 4.30 -3.02
C LYS A 33 -11.76 3.45 -2.61
N LEU A 34 -11.87 3.17 -1.31
CA LEU A 34 -12.94 2.34 -0.77
C LEU A 34 -14.19 3.19 -0.51
N GLN A 35 -15.31 2.52 -0.22
CA GLN A 35 -16.56 3.21 0.07
C GLN A 35 -16.47 3.99 1.39
N GLU A 36 -16.55 5.31 1.26
CA GLU A 36 -16.33 6.26 2.35
C GLU A 36 -17.25 6.04 3.54
N ASN A 37 -18.52 5.71 3.29
CA ASN A 37 -19.53 5.46 4.33
C ASN A 37 -19.41 4.08 5.01
N LYS A 38 -18.44 3.25 4.64
CA LYS A 38 -18.28 1.89 5.17
C LYS A 38 -16.96 1.72 5.92
N PHE A 39 -15.85 2.11 5.30
CA PHE A 39 -14.52 1.84 5.79
C PHE A 39 -13.99 3.02 6.62
N HIS A 40 -13.94 2.86 7.94
CA HIS A 40 -13.56 3.95 8.85
C HIS A 40 -12.37 3.61 9.75
N TYR A 41 -12.00 2.33 9.86
CA TYR A 41 -10.90 1.89 10.72
C TYR A 41 -9.72 1.45 9.85
N MET A 42 -8.56 2.07 10.03
CA MET A 42 -7.33 1.76 9.30
C MET A 42 -6.38 0.99 10.22
N ALA A 43 -5.68 0.01 9.66
CA ALA A 43 -4.59 -0.69 10.34
C ALA A 43 -3.38 -0.82 9.41
N MET A 44 -2.21 -0.45 9.93
CA MET A 44 -0.92 -0.55 9.20
C MET A 44 0.18 -1.26 9.98
N SER A 45 0.09 -1.30 11.31
CA SER A 45 0.92 -2.15 12.18
C SER A 45 0.12 -2.57 13.40
N ASP A 46 0.70 -3.37 14.30
CA ASP A 46 0.05 -3.75 15.56
C ASP A 46 -0.18 -2.53 16.48
N GLU A 47 0.69 -1.52 16.38
CA GLU A 47 0.67 -0.30 17.20
C GLU A 47 -0.04 0.86 16.51
N ARG A 48 -0.20 0.81 15.19
CA ARG A 48 -0.75 1.90 14.36
C ARG A 48 -2.05 1.44 13.71
N GLN A 49 -3.11 1.50 14.50
CA GLN A 49 -4.47 1.25 14.06
C GLN A 49 -5.41 2.25 14.71
N ARG A 50 -6.38 2.76 13.96
CA ARG A 50 -7.28 3.79 14.47
C ARG A 50 -8.52 3.95 13.61
N ILE A 51 -9.53 4.57 14.22
CA ILE A 51 -10.57 5.26 13.45
C ILE A 51 -9.90 6.46 12.79
N MET A 52 -10.11 6.57 11.48
CA MET A 52 -9.56 7.65 10.67
C MET A 52 -10.56 8.81 10.57
N PRO A 53 -10.08 10.05 10.50
CA PRO A 53 -10.95 11.17 10.18
C PRO A 53 -11.51 11.03 8.75
N MET A 54 -12.65 11.68 8.52
CA MET A 54 -13.29 11.81 7.22
C MET A 54 -12.67 12.98 6.43
N PRO A 55 -12.73 12.98 5.08
CA PRO A 55 -12.27 14.10 4.27
C PRO A 55 -12.89 15.46 4.68
N GLU A 56 -14.17 15.45 5.07
CA GLU A 56 -14.85 16.64 5.57
C GLU A 56 -14.29 17.15 6.91
N ASP A 57 -13.77 16.27 7.77
CA ASP A 57 -13.16 16.65 9.05
C ASP A 57 -11.89 17.48 8.81
N ARG A 58 -11.11 17.11 7.79
CA ARG A 58 -9.95 17.90 7.34
C ARG A 58 -10.39 19.23 6.73
N THR A 59 -11.42 19.21 5.89
CA THR A 59 -11.94 20.43 5.23
C THR A 59 -12.45 21.46 6.24
N ASN A 60 -13.09 20.99 7.31
CA ASN A 60 -13.60 21.83 8.40
C ASN A 60 -12.55 22.14 9.47
N GLY A 61 -11.38 21.51 9.38
CA GLY A 61 -10.26 21.67 10.30
C GLY A 61 -9.45 22.93 10.05
N LYS A 62 -8.38 23.08 10.83
CA LYS A 62 -7.40 24.17 10.67
C LYS A 62 -6.11 23.59 10.10
N VAL A 63 -5.79 23.92 8.85
CA VAL A 63 -4.47 23.65 8.27
C VAL A 63 -3.40 24.34 9.13
N LEU A 64 -2.34 23.61 9.45
CA LEU A 64 -1.21 24.11 10.22
C LEU A 64 -0.12 24.67 9.28
N ASP A 65 1.14 24.65 9.69
CA ASP A 65 2.25 25.22 8.91
C ASP A 65 2.48 24.49 7.56
N TYR A 66 2.01 23.25 7.44
CA TYR A 66 2.10 22.44 6.22
C TYR A 66 0.71 21.96 5.80
N PRO A 67 0.39 21.92 4.49
CA PRO A 67 -0.93 21.52 3.99
C PRO A 67 -1.29 20.07 4.32
N GLU A 68 -0.29 19.23 4.58
CA GLU A 68 -0.47 17.85 5.00
C GLU A 68 -1.01 17.70 6.42
N ALA A 69 -0.74 18.67 7.31
CA ALA A 69 -1.09 18.63 8.72
C ALA A 69 -2.32 19.50 9.04
N VAL A 70 -3.37 18.88 9.56
CA VAL A 70 -4.65 19.55 9.85
C VAL A 70 -5.09 19.25 11.28
N LEU A 71 -5.29 20.31 12.08
CA LEU A 71 -5.92 20.21 13.39
C LEU A 71 -7.43 20.02 13.24
N LEU A 72 -7.95 18.94 13.80
CA LEU A 72 -9.36 18.58 13.76
C LEU A 72 -10.14 19.38 14.82
N THR A 73 -10.78 20.47 14.42
CA THR A 73 -11.48 21.39 15.34
C THR A 73 -12.94 21.01 15.59
N ARG A 74 -13.62 20.52 14.55
CA ARG A 74 -15.03 20.10 14.56
C ARG A 74 -15.24 18.82 13.72
N PRO A 75 -14.59 17.70 14.07
CA PRO A 75 -14.76 16.46 13.33
C PRO A 75 -16.14 15.83 13.56
N THR A 76 -16.62 15.09 12.57
CA THR A 76 -17.82 14.26 12.60
C THR A 76 -17.76 13.18 13.68
N ASN A 77 -16.57 12.63 13.94
CA ASN A 77 -16.30 11.86 15.15
C ASN A 77 -15.68 12.77 16.22
N VAL A 78 -16.48 13.12 17.24
CA VAL A 78 -16.07 14.02 18.33
C VAL A 78 -14.86 13.54 19.12
N GLN A 79 -14.55 12.24 19.12
CA GLN A 79 -13.36 11.69 19.79
C GLN A 79 -12.06 12.13 19.13
N LEU A 80 -12.09 12.51 17.85
CA LEU A 80 -10.93 12.97 17.10
C LEU A 80 -10.64 14.47 17.32
N LYS A 81 -11.48 15.17 18.08
CA LYS A 81 -11.36 16.62 18.25
C LYS A 81 -10.06 16.97 18.99
N GLY A 82 -9.30 17.89 18.44
CA GLY A 82 -8.01 18.34 18.97
C GLY A 82 -6.82 17.51 18.48
N GLU A 83 -7.05 16.43 17.75
CA GLU A 83 -5.97 15.69 17.09
C GLU A 83 -5.46 16.43 15.85
N VAL A 84 -4.19 16.20 15.52
CA VAL A 84 -3.61 16.60 14.23
C VAL A 84 -3.57 15.39 13.33
N ASP A 85 -4.26 15.48 12.20
CA ASP A 85 -4.18 14.51 11.13
C ASP A 85 -3.10 14.94 10.13
N ASP A 86 -2.10 14.11 9.92
CA ASP A 86 -0.98 14.36 9.01
C ASP A 86 -0.82 13.18 8.05
N LYS A 87 -0.74 13.50 6.75
CA LYS A 87 -0.54 12.57 5.64
C LYS A 87 0.58 11.55 5.91
N TYR A 88 1.69 12.01 6.51
CA TYR A 88 2.90 11.23 6.73
C TYR A 88 2.82 10.33 7.97
N LEU A 89 1.78 10.46 8.81
CA LEU A 89 1.46 9.51 9.88
C LEU A 89 0.97 8.15 9.34
N TYR A 90 0.92 7.96 8.02
CA TYR A 90 0.49 6.72 7.37
C TYR A 90 1.55 6.12 6.45
N SER A 91 2.82 6.48 6.66
CA SER A 91 3.97 5.84 6.02
C SER A 91 4.67 4.81 6.93
N CYS A 92 5.38 3.88 6.32
CA CYS A 92 6.30 2.97 7.00
C CYS A 92 7.46 2.56 6.08
N ASP A 93 8.51 2.00 6.67
CA ASP A 93 9.67 1.47 5.96
C ASP A 93 9.25 0.31 5.06
N ASN A 94 9.80 0.26 3.84
CA ASN A 94 9.48 -0.79 2.87
C ASN A 94 9.68 -2.22 3.40
N LYS A 95 10.70 -2.45 4.24
CA LYS A 95 10.95 -3.76 4.87
C LYS A 95 9.79 -4.24 5.76
N ASP A 96 9.05 -3.31 6.37
CA ASP A 96 7.93 -3.61 7.28
C ASP A 96 6.56 -3.49 6.57
N ASN A 97 6.54 -2.83 5.40
CA ASN A 97 5.34 -2.56 4.60
C ASN A 97 4.83 -3.80 3.84
N LYS A 98 4.38 -4.82 4.60
CA LYS A 98 3.94 -6.13 4.12
C LYS A 98 2.42 -6.30 4.08
N VAL A 99 1.70 -5.74 5.05
CA VAL A 99 0.23 -5.78 5.10
C VAL A 99 -0.34 -4.53 5.78
N TYR A 100 -1.38 -3.96 5.18
CA TYR A 100 -2.10 -2.78 5.70
C TYR A 100 -3.46 -2.70 5.02
N GLY A 101 -4.39 -1.96 5.60
CA GLY A 101 -5.72 -1.89 5.04
C GLY A 101 -6.75 -1.22 5.91
N TRP A 102 -8.01 -1.47 5.58
CA TRP A 102 -9.16 -0.83 6.19
C TRP A 102 -10.22 -1.86 6.56
N VAL A 103 -10.95 -1.55 7.62
CA VAL A 103 -12.07 -2.33 8.12
C VAL A 103 -13.35 -1.50 8.00
N SER A 104 -14.36 -2.13 7.42
CA SER A 104 -15.75 -1.70 7.46
C SER A 104 -16.45 -2.34 8.64
N LYS A 105 -17.29 -1.56 9.34
CA LYS A 105 -18.09 -2.06 10.48
C LYS A 105 -19.35 -2.78 10.01
N ASP A 106 -19.98 -2.30 8.94
CA ASP A 106 -21.23 -2.86 8.43
C ASP A 106 -21.29 -2.84 6.88
N PRO A 107 -21.19 -4.00 6.21
CA PRO A 107 -20.87 -5.31 6.81
C PRO A 107 -19.43 -5.34 7.39
N PRO A 108 -19.15 -6.25 8.34
CA PRO A 108 -17.84 -6.37 8.98
C PRO A 108 -16.82 -7.02 8.03
N LEU A 109 -16.18 -6.19 7.21
CA LEU A 109 -15.29 -6.57 6.12
C LEU A 109 -13.91 -5.94 6.30
N GLY A 110 -12.86 -6.68 5.97
CA GLY A 110 -11.51 -6.16 5.82
C GLY A 110 -11.12 -6.09 4.35
N PHE A 111 -10.43 -5.00 3.99
CA PHE A 111 -9.77 -4.83 2.70
C PHE A 111 -8.28 -4.60 2.97
N TRP A 112 -7.44 -5.51 2.50
CA TRP A 112 -6.02 -5.55 2.83
C TRP A 112 -5.16 -5.57 1.59
N MET A 113 -4.11 -4.76 1.60
CA MET A 113 -3.02 -4.82 0.64
C MET A 113 -1.89 -5.66 1.22
N ILE A 114 -1.52 -6.74 0.55
CA ILE A 114 -0.42 -7.62 0.93
C ILE A 114 0.68 -7.52 -0.12
N THR A 115 1.91 -7.25 0.32
CA THR A 115 3.09 -7.16 -0.53
C THR A 115 4.12 -8.21 -0.09
N PRO A 116 4.24 -9.35 -0.78
CA PRO A 116 5.11 -10.44 -0.36
C PRO A 116 6.60 -10.21 -0.69
N SER A 117 6.91 -9.26 -1.57
CA SER A 117 8.27 -8.93 -1.98
C SER A 117 8.44 -7.44 -2.23
N ASN A 118 9.61 -6.91 -1.88
CA ASN A 118 10.01 -5.52 -2.11
C ASN A 118 10.81 -5.31 -3.40
N GLU A 119 11.03 -6.34 -4.23
CA GLU A 119 11.95 -6.29 -5.38
C GLU A 119 11.63 -5.21 -6.42
N PHE A 120 10.39 -4.73 -6.44
CA PHE A 120 9.93 -3.71 -7.38
C PHE A 120 9.91 -2.30 -6.79
N ARG A 121 10.07 -2.14 -5.47
CA ARG A 121 10.03 -0.83 -4.80
C ARG A 121 11.38 -0.12 -4.92
N THR A 122 11.34 1.19 -5.17
CA THR A 122 12.54 2.04 -5.19
C THR A 122 13.03 2.36 -3.77
N GLY A 123 14.34 2.58 -3.61
CA GLY A 123 14.92 3.14 -2.37
C GLY A 123 15.36 2.16 -1.30
N GLY A 124 15.12 0.87 -1.50
CA GLY A 124 15.59 -0.17 -0.58
C GLY A 124 14.75 -0.28 0.70
N PRO A 125 15.23 -1.06 1.69
CA PRO A 125 14.43 -1.51 2.82
C PRO A 125 13.99 -0.41 3.80
N PHE A 126 14.82 0.61 4.02
CA PHE A 126 14.54 1.71 4.96
C PHE A 126 13.86 2.92 4.31
N LYS A 127 13.62 2.87 2.99
CA LYS A 127 12.83 3.91 2.33
C LYS A 127 11.41 3.85 2.87
N GLN A 128 10.92 5.00 3.32
CA GLN A 128 9.55 5.17 3.79
C GLN A 128 8.64 5.53 2.63
N ASP A 129 7.45 4.91 2.64
CA ASP A 129 6.40 5.20 1.68
C ASP A 129 5.01 5.07 2.31
N LEU A 130 4.06 5.75 1.67
CA LEU A 130 2.68 5.85 2.14
C LEU A 130 1.95 4.52 1.96
N THR A 131 1.09 4.19 2.93
CA THR A 131 0.23 2.99 2.90
C THR A 131 -1.25 3.35 2.79
N SER A 132 -1.66 4.42 3.45
CA SER A 132 -3.06 4.85 3.54
C SER A 132 -3.20 6.37 3.53
N HIS A 133 -4.41 6.85 3.24
CA HIS A 133 -4.79 8.27 3.33
C HIS A 133 -6.22 8.44 3.84
N VAL A 134 -6.50 9.63 4.38
CA VAL A 134 -7.86 10.07 4.74
C VAL A 134 -8.84 9.94 3.58
N GLY A 135 -10.07 9.55 3.93
CA GLY A 135 -11.09 9.08 3.00
C GLY A 135 -10.67 7.74 2.42
N PRO A 136 -11.19 6.62 2.94
CA PRO A 136 -10.54 5.31 2.99
C PRO A 136 -9.80 4.94 1.72
N THR A 137 -8.50 5.28 1.69
CA THR A 137 -7.63 5.12 0.53
C THR A 137 -6.48 4.21 0.90
N VAL A 138 -6.25 3.19 0.08
CA VAL A 138 -5.13 2.26 0.18
C VAL A 138 -4.16 2.55 -0.96
N LEU A 139 -2.88 2.70 -0.63
CA LEU A 139 -1.82 3.07 -1.56
C LEU A 139 -0.77 1.97 -1.60
N SER A 140 -0.60 1.33 -2.76
CA SER A 140 0.54 0.44 -3.01
C SER A 140 1.58 1.14 -3.84
N MET A 141 2.60 1.68 -3.16
CA MET A 141 3.68 2.45 -3.76
C MET A 141 4.73 1.55 -4.43
N PHE A 142 5.14 1.94 -5.63
CA PHE A 142 6.22 1.32 -6.40
C PHE A 142 7.42 2.27 -6.51
N ILE A 143 7.12 3.52 -6.86
CA ILE A 143 8.07 4.60 -7.08
C ILE A 143 7.51 5.82 -6.37
N SER A 144 8.34 6.51 -5.59
CA SER A 144 7.95 7.78 -4.98
C SER A 144 9.16 8.60 -4.59
N THR A 145 9.01 9.92 -4.65
CA THR A 145 10.03 10.87 -4.22
C THR A 145 9.96 11.20 -2.72
N HIS A 146 8.95 10.68 -2.01
CA HIS A 146 8.79 10.94 -0.57
C HIS A 146 10.06 10.55 0.19
N TYR A 147 10.54 11.44 1.06
CA TYR A 147 11.71 11.24 1.93
C TYR A 147 13.09 11.08 1.25
N ALA A 148 13.15 11.05 -0.09
CA ALA A 148 14.41 10.88 -0.84
C ALA A 148 14.60 11.89 -1.99
N GLY A 149 13.59 12.73 -2.27
CA GLY A 149 13.66 13.75 -3.31
C GLY A 149 13.64 13.17 -4.73
N LYS A 150 14.03 13.97 -5.72
CA LYS A 150 13.94 13.59 -7.15
C LYS A 150 15.01 12.60 -7.59
N ASP A 151 16.03 12.35 -6.77
CA ASP A 151 17.15 11.48 -7.17
C ASP A 151 16.79 10.01 -7.20
N ILE A 152 15.71 9.61 -6.51
CA ILE A 152 15.17 8.26 -6.54
C ILE A 152 14.12 8.03 -7.65
N ALA A 153 13.73 9.08 -8.38
CA ALA A 153 12.80 8.94 -9.49
C ALA A 153 13.39 8.03 -10.58
N LEU A 154 12.53 7.35 -11.34
CA LEU A 154 13.00 6.66 -12.55
C LEU A 154 13.26 7.72 -13.62
N LYS A 155 14.54 7.95 -13.93
CA LYS A 155 14.99 8.95 -14.89
C LYS A 155 15.26 8.30 -16.24
N PHE A 156 14.46 8.63 -17.26
CA PHE A 156 14.70 8.19 -18.63
C PHE A 156 15.36 9.32 -19.41
N GLN A 157 16.69 9.32 -19.43
CA GLN A 157 17.48 10.38 -20.05
C GLN A 157 18.06 9.99 -21.42
N THR A 158 18.02 8.70 -21.75
CA THR A 158 18.40 8.15 -23.06
C THR A 158 17.17 7.68 -23.80
N GLU A 159 17.27 7.45 -25.11
CA GLU A 159 16.18 6.90 -25.93
C GLU A 159 16.07 5.36 -25.84
N ASP A 160 16.66 4.76 -24.81
CA ASP A 160 16.74 3.31 -24.68
C ASP A 160 15.41 2.64 -24.35
N TYR A 161 15.23 1.43 -24.84
CA TYR A 161 14.12 0.58 -24.42
C TYR A 161 14.23 0.26 -22.93
N TRP A 162 13.11 0.29 -22.21
CA TRP A 162 13.04 -0.12 -20.81
C TRP A 162 11.71 -0.79 -20.52
N LYS A 163 11.74 -1.85 -19.72
CA LYS A 163 10.54 -2.52 -19.25
C LYS A 163 10.74 -3.07 -17.85
N LYS A 164 9.74 -2.91 -16.97
CA LYS A 164 9.79 -3.44 -15.60
C LYS A 164 8.41 -3.89 -15.14
N VAL A 165 8.40 -5.00 -14.40
CA VAL A 165 7.23 -5.51 -13.68
C VAL A 165 7.24 -4.97 -12.24
N PHE A 166 6.08 -4.50 -11.78
CA PHE A 166 5.82 -4.04 -10.43
C PHE A 166 4.75 -4.89 -9.77
N GLY A 167 5.06 -5.48 -8.61
CA GLY A 167 4.27 -6.53 -7.97
C GLY A 167 4.74 -7.94 -8.40
N PRO A 168 3.86 -8.96 -8.32
CA PRO A 168 2.49 -8.91 -7.84
C PRO A 168 2.30 -8.50 -6.37
N ILE A 169 1.24 -7.73 -6.15
CA ILE A 169 0.62 -7.47 -4.85
C ILE A 169 -0.68 -8.29 -4.75
N TYR A 170 -1.11 -8.61 -3.53
CA TYR A 170 -2.35 -9.33 -3.29
C TYR A 170 -3.34 -8.46 -2.53
N VAL A 171 -4.51 -8.24 -3.12
CA VAL A 171 -5.65 -7.61 -2.46
C VAL A 171 -6.44 -8.71 -1.79
N PHE A 172 -6.39 -8.76 -0.46
CA PHE A 172 -7.06 -9.75 0.37
C PHE A 172 -8.34 -9.17 0.98
N LEU A 173 -9.42 -9.95 0.92
CA LEU A 173 -10.72 -9.61 1.49
C LEU A 173 -11.10 -10.67 2.51
N ASN A 174 -11.53 -10.24 3.70
CA ASN A 174 -12.06 -11.14 4.71
C ASN A 174 -13.27 -10.55 5.42
N SER A 175 -14.03 -11.41 6.08
CA SER A 175 -15.24 -11.02 6.80
C SER A 175 -15.41 -11.86 8.05
N ASN A 176 -15.81 -11.25 9.15
CA ASN A 176 -16.09 -11.95 10.39
C ASN A 176 -17.08 -11.13 11.23
N VAL A 177 -18.20 -11.72 11.64
CA VAL A 177 -19.25 -11.01 12.39
C VAL A 177 -18.70 -10.43 13.72
N SER A 178 -17.78 -11.13 14.38
CA SER A 178 -17.14 -10.67 15.62
C SER A 178 -16.30 -9.40 15.43
N ALA A 179 -15.95 -9.04 14.19
CA ALA A 179 -15.22 -7.81 13.90
C ALA A 179 -16.05 -6.54 14.10
N LYS A 180 -17.38 -6.65 14.27
CA LYS A 180 -18.25 -5.52 14.66
C LYS A 180 -17.84 -4.91 16.01
N THR A 181 -17.31 -5.73 16.92
CA THR A 181 -16.85 -5.32 18.25
C THR A 181 -15.34 -5.39 18.40
N ASN A 182 -14.67 -6.27 17.65
CA ASN A 182 -13.22 -6.44 17.70
C ASN A 182 -12.59 -6.50 16.29
N PRO A 183 -12.24 -5.35 15.68
CA PRO A 183 -11.67 -5.31 14.32
C PRO A 183 -10.33 -6.05 14.19
N THR A 184 -9.61 -6.26 15.29
CA THR A 184 -8.33 -6.98 15.34
C THR A 184 -8.43 -8.41 14.80
N ILE A 185 -9.61 -9.03 14.83
CA ILE A 185 -9.83 -10.37 14.25
C ILE A 185 -9.53 -10.38 12.75
N LEU A 186 -9.99 -9.36 12.01
CA LEU A 186 -9.75 -9.26 10.57
C LEU A 186 -8.29 -8.93 10.26
N TRP A 187 -7.66 -8.10 11.11
CA TRP A 187 -6.24 -7.77 11.00
C TRP A 187 -5.35 -9.00 11.22
N ASN A 188 -5.61 -9.79 12.27
CA ASN A 188 -4.83 -10.98 12.56
C ASN A 188 -4.93 -12.02 11.44
N ASP A 189 -6.13 -12.20 10.87
CA ASP A 189 -6.31 -13.06 9.70
C ASP A 189 -5.57 -12.52 8.46
N ALA A 190 -5.55 -11.19 8.25
CA ALA A 190 -4.75 -10.57 7.19
C ALA A 190 -3.25 -10.80 7.38
N LYS A 191 -2.73 -10.74 8.61
CA LYS A 191 -1.33 -11.08 8.92
C LYS A 191 -1.02 -12.55 8.63
N GLN A 192 -1.92 -13.47 9.00
CA GLN A 192 -1.76 -14.89 8.66
C GLN A 192 -1.76 -15.12 7.15
N ARG A 193 -2.62 -14.41 6.41
CA ARG A 193 -2.62 -14.47 4.96
C ARG A 193 -1.32 -13.91 4.38
N MET A 194 -0.83 -12.79 4.91
CA MET A 194 0.44 -12.19 4.49
C MET A 194 1.60 -13.18 4.62
N GLN A 195 1.71 -13.90 5.74
CA GLN A 195 2.75 -14.92 5.92
C GLN A 195 2.67 -16.04 4.86
N LYS A 196 1.46 -16.47 4.49
CA LYS A 196 1.28 -17.46 3.42
C LYS A 196 1.72 -16.94 2.06
N GLU A 197 1.43 -15.67 1.76
CA GLU A 197 1.86 -15.03 0.51
C GLU A 197 3.38 -14.84 0.45
N GLU A 198 4.04 -14.50 1.56
CA GLU A 198 5.51 -14.42 1.63
C GLU A 198 6.17 -15.77 1.35
N VAL A 199 5.68 -16.86 1.96
CA VAL A 199 6.20 -18.21 1.72
C VAL A 199 5.92 -18.68 0.30
N SER A 200 4.82 -18.22 -0.30
CA SER A 200 4.44 -18.59 -1.67
C SER A 200 5.20 -17.81 -2.74
N TRP A 201 5.96 -16.77 -2.36
CA TRP A 201 6.75 -15.98 -3.28
C TRP A 201 8.07 -16.69 -3.66
N PRO A 202 8.49 -16.66 -4.94
CA PRO A 202 7.81 -16.08 -6.11
C PRO A 202 6.72 -17.00 -6.68
N TYR A 203 5.62 -16.39 -7.12
CA TYR A 203 4.48 -17.13 -7.64
C TYR A 203 4.77 -17.86 -8.96
N ASN A 204 4.05 -18.95 -9.23
CA ASN A 204 4.16 -19.73 -10.47
C ASN A 204 2.99 -19.53 -11.45
N PHE A 205 1.88 -18.96 -10.97
CA PHE A 205 0.62 -18.80 -11.71
C PHE A 205 0.54 -17.58 -12.65
N PRO A 206 1.32 -16.48 -12.49
CA PRO A 206 1.26 -15.41 -13.48
C PRO A 206 1.62 -15.92 -14.87
N LEU A 207 0.80 -15.57 -15.86
CA LEU A 207 0.94 -16.02 -17.25
C LEU A 207 1.72 -15.05 -18.13
N SER A 208 1.99 -13.83 -17.67
CA SER A 208 2.77 -12.85 -18.44
C SER A 208 4.20 -13.34 -18.64
N GLY A 209 4.70 -13.26 -19.88
CA GLY A 209 6.09 -13.56 -20.21
C GLY A 209 7.09 -12.58 -19.61
N ASP A 210 6.64 -11.41 -19.16
CA ASP A 210 7.48 -10.41 -18.50
C ASP A 210 7.73 -10.76 -17.02
N PHE A 211 6.94 -11.66 -16.44
CA PHE A 211 7.08 -12.08 -15.05
C PHE A 211 8.01 -13.29 -14.93
N PHE A 212 9.16 -13.08 -14.28
CA PHE A 212 10.12 -14.16 -14.01
C PHE A 212 9.64 -15.06 -12.87
N LYS A 213 9.50 -16.35 -13.15
CA LYS A 213 9.13 -17.40 -12.18
C LYS A 213 10.33 -17.84 -11.34
N SER A 214 10.08 -18.65 -10.30
CA SER A 214 11.11 -19.15 -9.39
C SER A 214 12.31 -19.78 -10.11
N ASN A 215 12.07 -20.64 -11.10
CA ASN A 215 13.11 -21.31 -11.88
C ASN A 215 13.87 -20.40 -12.86
N GLN A 216 13.52 -19.11 -12.94
CA GLN A 216 14.19 -18.10 -13.76
C GLN A 216 14.91 -17.06 -12.89
N ARG A 217 15.00 -17.29 -11.58
CA ARG A 217 15.63 -16.39 -10.60
C ARG A 217 16.87 -17.05 -10.01
N GLY A 218 17.89 -16.24 -9.74
CA GLY A 218 19.11 -16.65 -9.05
C GLY A 218 19.15 -16.15 -7.61
N ALA A 219 20.02 -16.74 -6.79
CA ALA A 219 20.31 -16.29 -5.43
C ALA A 219 21.82 -16.26 -5.21
N ASN A 220 22.29 -15.30 -4.40
CA ASN A 220 23.66 -15.23 -3.94
C ASN A 220 23.71 -15.63 -2.47
N SER A 221 24.54 -16.61 -2.13
CA SER A 221 24.84 -16.98 -0.74
C SER A 221 26.34 -16.88 -0.52
N HIS A 222 26.75 -16.22 0.56
CA HIS A 222 28.11 -16.33 1.07
C HIS A 222 28.11 -17.42 2.15
N SER A 223 28.99 -18.40 1.99
CA SER A 223 29.35 -19.32 3.07
C SER A 223 30.40 -18.65 3.93
N ASP A 224 30.03 -18.34 5.18
CA ASP A 224 30.96 -17.93 6.24
C ASP A 224 31.78 -19.14 6.75
#